data_AF-A0A947A1T9-F1
#
_entry.id   AF-A0A947A1T9-F1
#
_cell.length_a   1.000
_cell.length_b   1.000
_cell.length_c   1.000
_cell.angle_alpha   90.00
_cell.angle_beta   90.00
_cell.angle_gamma   90.00
#
_symmetry.space_group_name_H-M   'P 1'
#
loop_
_entity.id
_entity.type
_entity.pdbx_description
1 polymer ?
#
loop_
_entity_poly.entity_id
_entity_poly.type
_entity_poly.pdbx_seq_one_letter_code
_entity_poly.pdbx_strand_id
1 'polypeptide(L)' 'MMMYWWILIGAVVLAAILLPVSRWKTKNENNLEEPLQILKKRYAKGEISKDEFEEQKSILKKNRS' A
#
# COMPACT_ATOMS: atom_id res chain seq x y z
N MET A 1 28.84 8.46 -22.40
CA MET A 1 27.64 7.62 -22.56
C MET A 1 27.18 6.91 -21.27
N MET A 2 27.52 7.38 -20.06
CA MET A 2 27.09 6.76 -18.78
C MET A 2 26.37 7.71 -17.82
N MET A 3 26.30 9.01 -18.15
CA MET A 3 25.75 10.04 -17.24
C MET A 3 24.21 10.03 -17.21
N TYR A 4 23.57 9.60 -18.30
CA TYR A 4 22.11 9.60 -18.44
C TYR A 4 21.41 8.63 -17.48
N TRP A 5 22.09 7.56 -17.06
CA TRP A 5 21.54 6.56 -16.14
C TRP A 5 21.25 7.14 -14.75
N TRP A 6 22.10 8.03 -14.25
CA TRP A 6 21.91 8.67 -12.95
C TRP A 6 20.68 9.58 -12.92
N ILE A 7 20.42 10.28 -14.03
CA ILE A 7 19.24 11.14 -14.17
C ILE A 7 17.96 10.30 -14.23
N LEU A 8 18.00 9.18 -14.95
CA LEU A 8 16.87 8.26 -15.09
C LEU A 8 16.53 7.59 -13.75
N ILE A 9 17.55 7.13 -13.02
CA ILE A 9 17.38 6.56 -11.67
C ILE A 9 16.82 7.60 -10.70
N GLY A 10 17.34 8.82 -10.72
CA GLY A 10 16.84 9.92 -9.90
C GLY A 10 15.36 10.22 -10.15
N ALA A 11 14.95 10.26 -11.42
CA ALA A 11 13.56 10.48 -11.81
C ALA A 11 12.62 9.35 -11.34
N VAL A 12 13.06 8.09 -11.43
CA VAL A 12 12.29 6.92 -10.96
C VAL A 12 12.10 6.95 -9.45
N VAL A 13 13.15 7.29 -8.68
CA VAL A 13 13.06 7.38 -7.21
C VAL A 13 12.15 8.53 -6.80
N LEU A 14 12.27 9.69 -7.44
CA LEU A 14 11.38 10.83 -7.18
C LEU A 14 9.92 10.45 -7.45
N ALA A 15 9.66 9.80 -8.59
CA ALA A 15 8.33 9.32 -8.94
C ALA A 15 7.81 8.26 -7.96
N ALA A 16 8.65 7.34 -7.47
CA ALA A 16 8.25 6.32 -6.50
C ALA A 16 7.88 6.90 -5.13
N ILE A 17 8.51 8.01 -4.72
CA ILE A 17 8.19 8.71 -3.47
C ILE A 17 6.95 9.59 -3.64
N LEU A 18 6.80 10.24 -4.80
CA LEU A 18 5.67 11.14 -5.08
C LEU A 18 4.38 10.40 -5.44
N LEU A 19 4.49 9.21 -6.04
CA LEU A 19 3.34 8.41 -6.42
C LEU A 19 2.90 7.56 -5.22
N PRO A 20 1.65 7.72 -4.73
CA PRO A 20 1.11 6.75 -3.79
C PRO A 20 1.08 5.40 -4.50
N VAL A 21 1.86 4.43 -3.98
CA VAL A 21 1.89 3.01 -4.38
C VAL A 21 0.51 2.40 -4.13
N SER A 22 -0.47 2.81 -4.92
CA SER A 22 -1.89 2.50 -4.76
C SER A 22 -2.54 2.12 -6.09
N ARG A 23 -1.76 1.93 -7.16
CA ARG A 23 -2.32 1.61 -8.48
C ARG A 23 -1.81 0.34 -9.16
N TRP A 24 -0.95 -0.45 -8.53
CA TRP A 24 -0.44 -1.69 -9.14
C TRP A 24 -0.90 -2.94 -8.39
N LYS A 25 -2.21 -3.07 -8.16
CA LYS A 25 -2.81 -4.40 -8.01
C LYS A 25 -3.97 -4.55 -8.98
N THR A 26 -3.61 -5.14 -10.11
CA THR A 26 -4.40 -6.05 -10.92
C THR A 26 -5.75 -6.42 -10.32
N LYS A 27 -6.77 -5.82 -10.92
CA LYS A 27 -8.12 -6.32 -11.17
C LYS A 27 -8.18 -7.87 -11.24
N ASN A 28 -8.43 -8.59 -10.13
CA ASN A 28 -9.33 -9.78 -10.11
C ASN A 28 -9.56 -10.55 -8.77
N GLU A 29 -9.24 -10.04 -7.56
CA GLU A 29 -9.57 -10.74 -6.29
C GLU A 29 -10.29 -9.81 -5.28
N ASN A 30 -11.25 -9.05 -5.81
CA ASN A 30 -11.72 -7.75 -5.28
C ASN A 30 -12.82 -7.79 -4.22
N ASN A 31 -12.77 -8.64 -3.19
CA ASN A 31 -13.68 -8.46 -2.04
C ASN A 31 -12.97 -8.53 -0.68
N LEU A 32 -11.87 -9.28 -0.57
CA LEU A 32 -11.16 -9.47 0.70
C LEU A 32 -9.89 -8.60 0.79
N GLU A 33 -9.26 -8.31 -0.35
CA GLU A 33 -8.12 -7.40 -0.38
C GLU A 33 -8.55 -5.94 -0.19
N GLU A 34 -9.81 -5.59 -0.46
CA GLU A 34 -10.30 -4.21 -0.36
C GLU A 34 -10.35 -3.71 1.10
N PRO A 35 -10.97 -4.43 2.07
CA PRO A 35 -11.02 -3.99 3.46
C PRO A 35 -9.63 -3.93 4.12
N LEU A 36 -8.78 -4.93 3.84
CA LEU A 36 -7.43 -4.98 4.39
C LEU A 36 -6.52 -3.90 3.79
N GLN A 37 -6.67 -3.57 2.50
CA GLN A 37 -5.95 -2.47 1.87
C GLN A 37 -6.41 -1.10 2.39
N ILE A 38 -7.72 -0.91 2.62
CA ILE A 38 -8.26 0.31 3.24
C ILE A 38 -7.67 0.51 4.64
N LEU A 39 -7.65 -0.56 5.44
CA LEU A 39 -7.08 -0.54 6.79
C LEU A 39 -5.57 -0.20 6.76
N LYS A 40 -4.81 -0.84 5.86
CA LYS A 40 -3.37 -0.57 5.67
C LYS A 40 -3.10 0.87 5.20
N LYS A 41 -3.97 1.42 4.36
CA LYS A 41 -3.88 2.79 3.87
C LYS A 41 -4.10 3.81 4.99
N ARG A 42 -5.07 3.57 5.89
CA ARG A 42 -5.31 4.43 7.07
C ARG A 42 -4.17 4.36 8.08
N TYR A 43 -3.59 3.18 8.28
CA TYR A 43 -2.41 3.01 9.14
C TYR A 43 -1.19 3.75 8.58
N ALA A 44 -0.92 3.63 7.28
CA ALA A 44 0.17 4.35 6.63
C ALA A 44 0.00 5.88 6.63
N LYS A 45 -1.25 6.35 6.67
CA LYS A 45 -1.58 7.76 6.85
C LYS A 45 -1.49 8.23 8.32
N GLY A 46 -1.31 7.32 9.27
CA GLY A 46 -1.31 7.64 10.71
C GLY A 46 -2.69 7.93 11.30
N GLU A 47 -3.77 7.61 10.58
CA GLU A 47 -5.16 7.86 11.03
C GLU A 47 -5.64 6.83 12.05
N ILE A 48 -4.94 5.69 12.17
CA ILE A 48 -5.23 4.62 13.13
C ILE A 48 -3.95 4.18 13.82
N SER A 49 -4.07 3.81 15.09
CA SER A 49 -2.94 3.27 15.87
C SER A 49 -2.67 1.81 15.50
N LYS A 50 -1.50 1.30 15.89
CA LYS A 50 -1.10 -0.10 15.63
C LYS A 50 -2.09 -1.11 16.26
N ASP A 51 -2.62 -0.77 17.43
CA ASP A 51 -3.56 -1.60 18.18
C ASP A 51 -4.88 -1.83 17.40
N GLU A 52 -5.50 -0.73 16.97
CA GLU A 52 -6.69 -0.71 16.09
C GLU A 52 -6.46 -1.47 14.77
N PHE A 53 -5.25 -1.40 14.20
CA PHE A 53 -4.91 -2.13 12.98
C PHE A 53 -4.88 -3.65 13.21
N GLU A 54 -4.33 -4.11 14.35
CA GLU A 54 -4.23 -5.53 14.65
C GLU A 54 -5.60 -6.15 14.99
N GLU A 55 -6.45 -5.43 15.71
CA GLU A 55 -7.81 -5.87 16.02
C GLU A 55 -8.64 -6.06 14.75
N GLN A 56 -8.69 -5.03 13.89
CA GLN A 56 -9.45 -5.06 12.65
C GLN A 56 -8.92 -6.14 11.67
N LYS A 57 -7.60 -6.33 11.61
CA LYS A 57 -6.98 -7.41 10.83
C LYS A 57 -7.39 -8.80 11.35
N SER A 58 -7.48 -8.97 12.67
CA SER A 58 -7.92 -10.22 13.29
C SER A 58 -9.39 -10.52 12.98
N ILE A 59 -10.26 -9.51 13.07
CA ILE A 59 -11.69 -9.63 12.76
C ILE A 59 -11.91 -10.03 11.30
N LEU A 60 -11.23 -9.35 10.37
CA LEU A 60 -11.28 -9.65 8.93
C LEU A 60 -10.78 -11.07 8.61
N LYS A 61 -9.81 -11.58 9.39
CA LYS A 61 -9.30 -12.95 9.25
C LYS A 61 -10.23 -14.00 9.89
N LYS A 62 -10.89 -13.67 11.00
CA LYS A 62 -11.78 -14.55 11.76
C LYS A 62 -13.12 -14.78 11.07
N ASN A 63 -13.63 -13.80 10.32
CA ASN A 63 -14.86 -13.91 9.53
C ASN A 63 -14.74 -14.83 8.29
N ARG A 64 -13.76 -15.74 8.30
CA ARG A 64 -13.39 -16.64 7.20
C ARG A 64 -13.39 -18.12 7.62
N SER A 65 -13.78 -18.41 8.87
CA SER A 65 -13.84 -19.77 9.43
C SER A 65 -15.25 -20.16 9.81
#